data_AF-A0A8T2QRI9-F1
#
_entry.id   AF-A0A8T2QRI9-F1
#
_cell.length_a   1.000
_cell.length_b   1.000
_cell.length_c   1.000
_cell.angle_alpha   90.00
_cell.angle_beta   90.00
_cell.angle_gamma   90.00
#
_symmetry.space_group_name_H-M   'P 1'
#
loop_
_entity.id
_entity.type
_entity.pdbx_description
1 polymer ?
#
loop_
_entity_poly.entity_id
_entity_poly.type
_entity_poly.pdbx_seq_one_letter_code
_entity_poly.pdbx_strand_id
1 'polypeptide(L)'
;MVGNAHYARCRDLGAQGASIAYTYQRRTGRLDVAFTGHGTSPSGWVGWGINPSGWGMVGSSVLVAFQAHNGTNVLPFKLSPAVQAGMRLHTTAIDFPIIAKRAIIQGSSFTIFASLLLRPSQSTALNFVWNRGSAVSGFSPLPHSLLPQDLRGFTSIDVAE
;
A
#
# COMPACT_ATOMS: atom_id res chain seq x y z
N MET A 1 -5.53 -22.68 -9.53
CA MET A 1 -6.89 -22.20 -9.17
C MET A 1 -6.77 -20.80 -8.59
N VAL A 2 -7.24 -19.79 -9.31
CA VAL A 2 -7.32 -18.42 -8.78
C VAL A 2 -8.63 -18.36 -8.01
N GLY A 3 -8.59 -18.57 -6.70
CA GLY A 3 -9.77 -18.43 -5.84
C GLY A 3 -10.27 -16.99 -5.93
N ASN A 4 -11.54 -16.80 -6.24
CA ASN A 4 -12.20 -15.51 -6.24
C ASN A 4 -12.21 -15.02 -4.77
N ALA A 5 -11.25 -14.17 -4.39
CA ALA A 5 -11.19 -13.64 -3.04
C ALA A 5 -12.39 -12.70 -2.86
N HIS A 6 -13.45 -13.19 -2.24
CA HIS A 6 -14.58 -12.36 -1.83
C HIS A 6 -14.15 -11.51 -0.64
N TYR A 7 -14.00 -10.21 -0.87
CA TYR A 7 -13.78 -9.23 0.19
C TYR A 7 -15.10 -8.84 0.85
N ALA A 8 -15.11 -8.73 2.18
CA ALA A 8 -16.31 -8.45 2.96
C ALA A 8 -16.73 -6.97 2.91
N ARG A 9 -15.78 -6.09 2.61
CA ARG A 9 -15.96 -4.63 2.50
C ARG A 9 -15.26 -4.12 1.26
N CYS A 10 -15.82 -3.09 0.65
CA CYS A 10 -15.21 -2.32 -0.44
C CYS A 10 -15.49 -0.84 -0.18
N ARG A 11 -14.49 0.02 -0.37
CA ARG A 11 -14.59 1.47 -0.15
C ARG A 11 -13.82 2.23 -1.22
N ASP A 12 -14.46 3.24 -1.79
CA ASP A 12 -13.76 4.27 -2.54
C ASP A 12 -13.05 5.22 -1.58
N LEU A 13 -11.82 5.59 -1.92
CA LEU A 13 -10.95 6.45 -1.11
C LEU A 13 -10.87 7.87 -1.64
N GLY A 14 -11.46 8.13 -2.82
CA GLY A 14 -11.59 9.44 -3.45
C GLY A 14 -10.28 9.97 -4.05
N ALA A 15 -9.24 10.18 -3.23
CA ALA A 15 -7.98 10.73 -3.70
C ALA A 15 -7.29 9.76 -4.68
N GLN A 16 -6.86 10.31 -5.81
CA GLN A 16 -6.20 9.58 -6.91
C GLN A 16 -7.06 8.45 -7.52
N GLY A 17 -8.39 8.49 -7.33
CA GLY A 17 -9.29 7.43 -7.79
C GLY A 17 -9.03 6.08 -7.12
N ALA A 18 -8.40 6.07 -5.95
CA ALA A 18 -8.05 4.84 -5.25
C ALA A 18 -9.28 4.19 -4.60
N SER A 19 -9.23 2.87 -4.48
CA SER A 19 -10.23 2.07 -3.76
C SER A 19 -9.56 0.94 -2.99
N ILE A 20 -10.25 0.44 -1.97
CA ILE A 20 -9.78 -0.67 -1.14
C ILE A 20 -10.92 -1.65 -0.90
N ALA A 21 -10.63 -2.93 -1.11
CA ALA A 21 -11.47 -4.03 -0.68
C ALA A 21 -10.74 -4.81 0.40
N TYR A 22 -11.42 -5.20 1.47
CA TYR A 22 -10.79 -5.90 2.59
C TYR A 22 -11.73 -6.86 3.32
N THR A 23 -11.11 -7.83 4.01
CA THR A 23 -11.75 -8.72 4.97
C THR A 23 -10.86 -8.82 6.20
N TYR A 24 -11.40 -8.51 7.39
CA TYR A 24 -10.70 -8.69 8.65
C TYR A 24 -11.26 -9.88 9.43
N GLN A 25 -10.37 -10.75 9.90
CA GLN A 25 -10.70 -11.93 10.67
C GLN A 25 -10.28 -11.72 12.13
N ARG A 26 -11.22 -11.29 12.98
CA ARG A 26 -10.95 -10.94 14.39
C ARG A 26 -10.25 -12.06 15.18
N ARG A 27 -10.63 -13.33 14.94
CA ARG A 27 -10.04 -14.50 15.64
C ARG A 27 -8.55 -14.68 15.38
N THR A 28 -8.09 -14.39 14.17
CA THR A 28 -6.71 -14.63 13.74
C THR A 28 -5.89 -13.35 13.64
N GLY A 29 -6.53 -12.18 13.74
CA GLY A 29 -5.90 -10.89 13.46
C GLY A 29 -5.53 -10.70 11.99
N ARG A 30 -5.98 -11.59 11.09
CA ARG A 30 -5.64 -11.55 9.67
C ARG A 30 -6.47 -10.48 8.94
N LEU A 31 -5.78 -9.58 8.27
CA LEU A 31 -6.35 -8.59 7.37
C LEU A 31 -5.96 -8.93 5.93
N ASP A 32 -6.94 -9.32 5.13
CA ASP A 32 -6.78 -9.51 3.68
C ASP A 32 -7.24 -8.24 2.97
N VAL A 33 -6.42 -7.73 2.05
CA VAL A 33 -6.65 -6.47 1.32
C VAL A 33 -6.40 -6.64 -0.18
N ALA A 34 -7.23 -5.98 -0.98
CA ALA A 34 -6.94 -5.58 -2.35
C ALA A 34 -7.06 -4.05 -2.43
N PHE A 35 -5.93 -3.37 -2.53
CA PHE A 35 -5.89 -1.93 -2.80
C PHE A 35 -5.74 -1.70 -4.30
N THR A 36 -6.57 -0.86 -4.90
CA THR A 36 -6.45 -0.44 -6.29
C THR A 36 -6.08 1.03 -6.34
N GLY A 37 -5.04 1.36 -7.10
CA GLY A 37 -4.64 2.73 -7.37
C GLY A 37 -4.20 2.90 -8.83
N HIS A 38 -4.16 4.16 -9.27
CA HIS A 38 -3.85 4.51 -10.65
C HIS A 38 -2.50 5.20 -10.75
N GLY A 39 -1.51 4.50 -11.31
CA GLY A 39 -0.19 5.04 -11.60
C GLY A 39 -0.25 6.19 -12.63
N THR A 40 0.83 6.95 -12.73
CA THR A 40 0.95 8.01 -13.76
C THR A 40 1.25 7.45 -15.14
N SER A 41 1.81 6.24 -15.20
CA SER A 41 2.06 5.44 -16.41
C SER A 41 2.23 3.97 -16.01
N PRO A 42 2.29 3.03 -16.98
CA PRO A 42 2.63 1.63 -16.70
C PRO A 42 4.04 1.42 -16.12
N SER A 43 4.97 2.36 -16.36
CA SER A 43 6.34 2.31 -15.83
C SER A 43 6.48 2.96 -14.45
N GLY A 44 5.40 3.56 -13.94
CA GLY A 44 5.37 4.19 -12.64
C GLY A 44 5.26 3.20 -11.49
N TRP A 45 4.87 3.73 -10.34
CA TRP A 45 4.60 2.93 -9.16
C TRP A 45 3.34 3.40 -8.44
N VAL A 46 2.73 2.49 -7.70
CA VAL A 46 1.64 2.76 -6.75
C VAL A 46 2.02 2.14 -5.41
N GLY A 47 1.91 2.92 -4.34
CA GLY A 47 2.20 2.49 -2.98
C GLY A 47 0.95 2.55 -2.12
N TRP A 48 0.77 1.56 -1.25
CA TRP A 48 -0.26 1.54 -0.21
C TRP A 48 0.29 0.91 1.06
N GLY A 49 -0.17 1.38 2.22
CA GLY A 49 0.18 0.75 3.48
C GLY A 49 -0.52 1.35 4.69
N ILE A 50 0.01 1.01 5.86
CA ILE A 50 -0.54 1.40 7.16
C ILE A 50 0.49 2.24 7.91
N ASN A 51 0.05 3.36 8.47
CA ASN A 51 0.83 4.15 9.40
C ASN A 51 0.35 3.90 10.84
N PRO A 52 1.14 3.23 11.69
CA PRO A 52 0.75 2.97 13.08
C PRO A 52 0.81 4.21 13.97
N SER A 53 1.49 5.28 13.54
CA SER A 53 1.74 6.50 14.32
C SER A 53 0.80 7.67 14.01
N GLY A 54 0.06 7.65 12.90
CA GLY A 54 -0.90 8.72 12.57
C GLY A 54 -1.08 8.93 11.07
N TRP A 55 -1.54 10.12 10.69
CA TRP A 55 -1.68 10.52 9.29
C TRP A 55 -0.34 11.01 8.73
N GLY A 56 -0.02 10.58 7.51
CA GLY A 56 1.15 11.05 6.77
C GLY A 56 2.11 9.95 6.32
N MET A 57 3.07 10.32 5.49
CA MET A 57 4.00 9.38 4.86
C MET A 57 5.01 8.79 5.86
N VAL A 58 5.63 9.63 6.68
CA VAL A 58 6.69 9.22 7.62
C VAL A 58 6.12 8.29 8.69
N GLY A 59 6.84 7.20 8.97
CA GLY A 59 6.42 6.16 9.91
C GLY A 59 5.61 5.02 9.26
N SER A 60 5.18 5.18 8.01
CA SER A 60 4.34 4.19 7.33
C SER A 60 5.10 2.91 6.98
N SER A 61 4.39 1.79 7.08
CA SER A 61 4.77 0.50 6.56
C SER A 61 3.98 0.24 5.27
N VAL A 62 4.66 0.26 4.13
CA VAL A 62 4.02 0.27 2.81
C VAL A 62 4.48 -0.89 1.92
N LEU A 63 3.59 -1.30 1.02
CA LEU A 63 3.87 -2.11 -0.14
C LEU A 63 3.85 -1.20 -1.36
N VAL A 64 4.87 -1.27 -2.21
CA VAL A 64 4.95 -0.51 -3.46
C VAL A 64 4.97 -1.46 -4.62
N ALA A 65 3.99 -1.33 -5.51
CA ALA A 65 3.89 -2.06 -6.75
C ALA A 65 4.47 -1.27 -7.92
N PHE A 66 5.19 -1.97 -8.79
CA PHE A 66 5.86 -1.47 -9.99
C PHE A 66 6.21 -2.66 -10.89
N GLN A 67 6.61 -2.46 -12.14
CA GLN A 67 7.02 -3.56 -13.01
C GLN A 67 8.54 -3.57 -13.16
N ALA A 68 9.22 -4.57 -12.60
CA ALA A 68 10.65 -4.80 -12.84
C ALA A 68 10.88 -5.79 -13.98
N HIS A 69 12.05 -5.70 -14.64
CA HIS A 69 12.46 -6.62 -15.71
C HIS A 69 12.61 -8.07 -15.22
N ASN A 70 12.99 -8.29 -13.96
CA ASN A 70 13.14 -9.62 -13.37
C ASN A 70 11.82 -10.22 -12.85
N GLY A 71 10.68 -9.58 -13.13
CA GLY A 71 9.37 -10.06 -12.70
C GLY A 71 8.95 -9.63 -11.29
N THR A 72 9.84 -9.03 -10.49
CA THR A 72 9.45 -8.42 -9.21
C THR A 72 8.41 -7.35 -9.45
N ASN A 73 7.27 -7.45 -8.74
CA ASN A 73 6.17 -6.50 -8.94
C ASN A 73 5.61 -5.84 -7.67
N VAL A 74 6.09 -6.22 -6.49
CA VAL A 74 5.74 -5.58 -5.23
C VAL A 74 6.84 -5.77 -4.18
N LEU A 75 7.25 -4.67 -3.52
CA LEU A 75 8.24 -4.71 -2.44
C LEU A 75 7.75 -3.95 -1.19
N PRO A 76 8.12 -4.41 0.02
CA PRO A 76 7.82 -3.74 1.28
C PRO A 76 8.88 -2.69 1.65
N PHE A 77 8.43 -1.59 2.26
CA PHE A 77 9.27 -0.49 2.73
C PHE A 77 8.73 0.08 4.05
N LYS A 78 9.63 0.28 5.02
CA LYS A 78 9.38 1.11 6.20
C LYS A 78 9.88 2.52 5.93
N LEU A 79 8.99 3.51 5.98
CA LEU A 79 9.31 4.90 5.66
C LEU A 79 9.82 5.62 6.91
N SER A 80 11.11 5.99 6.91
CA SER A 80 11.73 6.84 7.93
C SER A 80 11.69 8.31 7.50
N PRO A 81 12.02 9.28 8.38
CA PRO A 81 12.11 10.70 8.00
C PRO A 81 13.04 10.96 6.80
N ALA A 82 14.02 10.08 6.55
CA ALA A 82 14.94 10.18 5.42
C ALA A 82 14.24 10.24 4.05
N VAL A 83 13.03 9.68 3.93
CA VAL A 83 12.24 9.72 2.68
C VAL A 83 11.93 11.15 2.24
N GLN A 84 11.79 12.09 3.19
CA GLN A 84 11.52 13.50 2.89
C GLN A 84 12.75 14.23 2.32
N ALA A 85 13.95 13.72 2.59
CA ALA A 85 15.19 14.21 2.00
C ALA A 85 15.46 13.59 0.61
N GLY A 86 14.51 12.85 0.03
CA GLY A 86 14.67 12.17 -1.25
C GLY A 86 15.65 11.00 -1.21
N MET A 87 15.97 10.50 -0.01
CA MET A 87 16.85 9.35 0.15
C MET A 87 16.26 8.13 -0.51
N ARG A 88 17.11 7.37 -1.18
CA ARG A 88 16.75 6.14 -1.86
C ARG A 88 16.17 5.13 -0.86
N LEU A 89 15.03 4.55 -1.20
CA LEU A 89 14.38 3.55 -0.38
C LEU A 89 14.96 2.17 -0.68
N HIS A 90 15.20 1.42 0.39
CA HIS A 90 15.60 0.02 0.33
C HIS A 90 14.47 -0.83 0.87
N THR A 91 14.27 -2.02 0.29
CA THR A 91 13.27 -2.93 0.83
C THR A 91 13.63 -3.33 2.25
N THR A 92 12.64 -3.34 3.14
CA THR A 92 12.81 -3.71 4.55
C THR A 92 11.67 -4.58 5.03
N ALA A 93 11.84 -5.21 6.19
CA ALA A 93 10.70 -5.65 6.98
C ALA A 93 9.81 -4.44 7.35
N ILE A 94 8.53 -4.71 7.61
CA ILE A 94 7.53 -3.71 7.99
C ILE A 94 6.87 -4.12 9.32
N ASP A 95 6.13 -3.20 9.95
CA ASP A 95 5.57 -3.40 11.30
C ASP A 95 4.53 -4.51 11.41
N PHE A 96 3.99 -4.94 10.26
CA PHE A 96 2.93 -5.93 10.12
C PHE A 96 3.49 -7.18 9.42
N PRO A 97 3.49 -8.36 10.06
CA PRO A 97 3.90 -9.59 9.40
C PRO A 97 3.10 -9.81 8.11
N ILE A 98 3.81 -10.04 7.00
CA ILE A 98 3.22 -10.29 5.69
C ILE A 98 3.09 -11.80 5.50
N ILE A 99 1.87 -12.31 5.44
CA ILE A 99 1.59 -13.70 5.07
C ILE A 99 1.75 -13.87 3.57
N ALA A 100 1.17 -12.96 2.80
CA ALA A 100 1.21 -12.99 1.34
C ALA A 100 1.17 -11.56 0.79
N LYS A 101 1.85 -11.35 -0.33
CA LYS A 101 1.73 -10.13 -1.14
C LYS A 101 1.89 -10.46 -2.61
N ARG A 102 1.17 -9.74 -3.47
CA ARG A 102 1.36 -9.74 -4.93
C ARG A 102 0.78 -8.47 -5.52
N ALA A 103 1.18 -8.12 -6.73
CA ALA A 103 0.53 -7.08 -7.51
C ALA A 103 0.00 -7.62 -8.84
N ILE A 104 -1.08 -7.01 -9.35
CA ILE A 104 -1.51 -7.11 -10.73
C ILE A 104 -1.43 -5.70 -11.32
N ILE A 105 -0.80 -5.58 -12.49
CA ILE A 105 -0.60 -4.30 -13.17
C ILE A 105 -1.20 -4.43 -14.57
N GLN A 106 -2.16 -3.57 -14.89
CA GLN A 106 -2.87 -3.54 -16.17
C GLN A 106 -2.88 -2.10 -16.69
N GLY A 107 -1.96 -1.78 -17.60
CA GLY A 107 -1.73 -0.40 -18.01
C GLY A 107 -1.30 0.46 -16.81
N SER A 108 -2.02 1.54 -16.55
CA SER A 108 -1.81 2.40 -15.37
C SER A 108 -2.63 1.98 -14.14
N SER A 109 -3.39 0.89 -14.18
CA SER A 109 -4.12 0.36 -13.03
C SER A 109 -3.28 -0.66 -12.27
N PHE A 110 -3.13 -0.45 -10.97
CA PHE A 110 -2.33 -1.29 -10.07
C PHE A 110 -3.21 -1.82 -8.97
N THR A 111 -3.27 -3.13 -8.81
CA THR A 111 -3.93 -3.76 -7.66
C THR A 111 -2.90 -4.47 -6.79
N ILE A 112 -2.74 -4.00 -5.56
CA ILE A 112 -1.89 -4.60 -4.52
C ILE A 112 -2.75 -5.52 -3.67
N PHE A 113 -2.40 -6.80 -3.65
CA PHE A 113 -3.00 -7.78 -2.75
C PHE A 113 -2.06 -8.03 -1.58
N ALA A 114 -2.59 -8.00 -0.36
CA ALA A 114 -1.84 -8.24 0.85
C ALA A 114 -2.65 -9.06 1.86
N SER A 115 -1.97 -9.95 2.57
CA SER A 115 -2.47 -10.61 3.77
C SER A 115 -1.53 -10.26 4.92
N LEU A 116 -2.00 -9.44 5.85
CA LEU A 116 -1.23 -8.91 6.97
C LEU A 116 -1.77 -9.46 8.30
N LEU A 117 -0.91 -9.51 9.32
CA LEU A 117 -1.32 -9.80 10.69
C LEU A 117 -1.32 -8.53 11.55
N LEU A 118 -2.46 -8.22 12.15
CA LEU A 118 -2.55 -7.26 13.25
C LEU A 118 -2.23 -7.98 14.56
N ARG A 119 -1.45 -7.34 15.44
CA ARG A 119 -1.16 -7.90 16.77
C ARG A 119 -2.44 -7.92 17.63
N PRO A 120 -2.59 -8.87 18.58
CA PRO A 120 -3.80 -9.00 19.40
C PRO A 120 -4.22 -7.72 20.15
N SER A 121 -3.26 -6.89 20.57
CA SER A 121 -3.50 -5.64 21.30
C SER A 121 -3.57 -4.39 20.39
N GLN A 122 -3.49 -4.57 19.07
CA GLN A 122 -3.46 -3.46 18.14
C GLN A 122 -4.87 -3.00 17.79
N SER A 123 -5.04 -1.68 17.64
CA SER A 123 -6.27 -1.07 17.14
C SER A 123 -6.66 -1.64 15.76
N THR A 124 -7.96 -1.82 15.54
CA THR A 124 -8.55 -2.12 14.23
C THR A 124 -8.89 -0.84 13.45
N ALA A 125 -8.90 0.32 14.11
CA ALA A 125 -8.85 1.62 13.43
C ALA A 125 -7.43 1.86 12.89
N LEU A 126 -7.26 1.65 11.58
CA LEU A 126 -5.98 1.74 10.88
C LEU A 126 -5.90 3.02 10.06
N ASN A 127 -4.74 3.67 10.08
CA ASN A 127 -4.46 4.78 9.17
C ASN A 127 -3.86 4.22 7.89
N PHE A 128 -4.62 4.25 6.80
CA PHE A 128 -4.11 3.90 5.48
C PHE A 128 -3.47 5.10 4.82
N VAL A 129 -2.39 4.85 4.10
CA VAL A 129 -1.70 5.82 3.26
C VAL A 129 -1.47 5.24 1.88
N TRP A 130 -1.53 6.07 0.85
CA TRP A 130 -1.20 5.67 -0.51
C TRP A 130 -0.63 6.83 -1.31
N ASN A 131 0.11 6.48 -2.35
CA ASN A 131 0.54 7.44 -3.37
C ASN A 131 0.94 6.74 -4.67
N ARG A 132 1.37 7.54 -5.64
CA ARG A 132 1.85 7.11 -6.96
C ARG A 132 3.02 7.96 -7.42
N GLY A 133 3.87 7.40 -8.28
CA GLY A 133 4.95 8.15 -8.91
C GLY A 133 5.25 7.67 -10.33
N SER A 134 6.17 8.37 -10.99
CA SER A 134 6.44 8.22 -12.44
C SER A 134 7.43 7.12 -12.78
N ALA A 135 8.31 6.75 -11.86
CA ALA A 135 9.34 5.76 -12.13
C ALA A 135 9.92 5.09 -10.88
N VAL A 136 10.51 3.92 -11.10
CA VAL A 136 11.32 3.18 -10.14
C VAL A 136 12.74 3.08 -10.68
N SER A 137 13.74 3.35 -9.84
CA SER A 137 15.15 3.16 -10.18
C SER A 137 15.75 2.12 -9.24
N GLY A 138 16.35 1.07 -9.77
CA GLY A 138 16.98 -0.01 -8.98
C GLY A 138 16.09 -0.54 -7.86
N PHE A 139 14.82 -0.85 -8.10
CA PHE A 139 13.85 -1.29 -7.08
C PHE A 139 13.47 -0.27 -5.99
N SER A 140 13.89 1.00 -6.12
CA SER A 140 13.43 2.09 -5.25
C SER A 140 12.44 2.97 -6.03
N PRO A 141 11.23 3.23 -5.50
CA PRO A 141 10.37 4.25 -6.09
C PRO A 141 11.07 5.61 -6.02
N LEU A 142 10.98 6.39 -7.10
CA LEU A 142 11.38 7.79 -7.08
C LEU A 142 10.32 8.63 -6.33
N PRO A 143 10.69 9.81 -5.79
CA PRO A 143 9.74 10.70 -5.10
C PRO A 143 8.47 10.96 -5.92
N HIS A 144 7.32 10.98 -5.25
CA HIS A 144 6.05 11.34 -5.89
C HIS A 144 5.88 12.86 -5.99
N SER A 145 4.93 13.27 -6.83
CA SER A 145 4.50 14.67 -6.97
C SER A 145 3.96 15.23 -5.63
N LEU A 146 4.23 16.50 -5.35
CA LEU A 146 3.71 17.22 -4.18
C LEU A 146 2.51 18.12 -4.52
N LEU A 147 1.86 17.88 -5.66
CA LEU A 147 0.63 18.59 -6.02
C LEU A 147 -0.48 18.28 -4.99
N PRO A 148 -1.44 19.19 -4.75
CA PRO A 148 -2.46 19.02 -3.72
C PRO A 148 -3.29 17.73 -3.81
N GLN A 149 -3.44 17.16 -5.00
CA GLN A 149 -4.12 15.88 -5.23
C GLN A 149 -3.31 14.66 -4.78
N ASP A 150 -1.98 14.78 -4.79
CA ASP A 150 -1.05 13.72 -4.42
C ASP A 150 -0.70 13.77 -2.92
N LEU A 151 -1.09 14.83 -2.21
CA LEU A 151 -0.91 14.96 -0.76
C LEU A 151 -2.12 14.51 0.07
N ARG A 152 -3.19 14.00 -0.57
CA ARG A 152 -4.44 13.59 0.09
C ARG A 152 -4.62 12.06 0.17
N GLY A 153 -3.57 11.30 -0.11
CA GLY A 153 -3.60 9.83 -0.07
C GLY A 153 -3.52 9.28 1.35
N PHE A 154 -4.50 9.59 2.20
CA PHE A 154 -4.63 9.01 3.52
C PHE A 154 -6.08 8.94 4.00
N THR A 155 -6.39 7.96 4.83
CA THR A 155 -7.70 7.84 5.52
C THR A 155 -7.57 6.96 6.76
N SER A 156 -8.57 7.00 7.65
CA SER A 156 -8.69 6.07 8.76
C SER A 156 -9.92 5.19 8.58
N ILE A 157 -9.75 3.88 8.75
CA ILE A 157 -10.83 2.89 8.62
C ILE A 157 -10.75 1.94 9.80
N ASP A 158 -11.86 1.74 10.51
CA ASP A 158 -11.98 0.58 11.38
C ASP A 158 -12.27 -0.66 10.51
N VAL A 159 -11.29 -1.55 10.42
CA VAL A 159 -11.41 -2.75 9.59
C VAL A 159 -12.29 -3.82 10.22
N ALA A 160 -12.72 -3.64 11.47
CA ALA A 160 -13.57 -4.59 12.17
C ALA A 160 -15.07 -4.24 12.14
N GLU A 161 -15.45 -3.12 11.54
CA GLU A 161 -16.84 -2.70 11.29
C GLU A 161 -17.48 -3.41 10.07
#